data_AF-A0AAU8GYX3-F1
#
_entry.id   AF-A0AAU8GYX3-F1
#
_cell.length_a   1.000
_cell.length_b   1.000
_cell.length_c   1.000
_cell.angle_alpha   90.00
_cell.angle_beta   90.00
_cell.angle_gamma   90.00
#
_symmetry.space_group_name_H-M   'P 1'
#
loop_
_entity.id
_entity.type
_entity.pdbx_description
1 polymer ?
#
loop_
_entity_poly.entity_id
_entity_poly.type
_entity_poly.pdbx_seq_one_letter_code
_entity_poly.pdbx_strand_id
1 'polypeptide(L)' 'MSGNVFALKCDKCHKDDKSLNKIFQERQVKTKQELFDKLRKGQKAKLHQHLTDKDINEAAEQMKLR' A
#
# COMPACT_ATOMS: atom_id res chain seq x y z
N MET A 1 -7.65 -17.09 -13.19
CA MET A 1 -7.57 -16.38 -11.90
C MET A 1 -6.64 -15.19 -12.11
N SER A 2 -7.17 -13.97 -12.08
CA SER A 2 -6.37 -12.76 -12.27
C SER A 2 -5.55 -12.49 -11.02
N GLY A 3 -4.42 -13.19 -10.88
CA GLY A 3 -3.46 -12.96 -9.81
C GLY A 3 -2.94 -11.54 -9.94
N ASN A 4 -3.37 -10.66 -9.05
CA ASN A 4 -3.02 -9.26 -9.09
C ASN A 4 -1.51 -9.13 -8.83
N VAL A 5 -0.74 -8.84 -9.87
CA VAL A 5 0.73 -8.82 -9.84
C VAL A 5 1.27 -7.81 -8.82
N PHE A 6 0.44 -6.91 -8.32
CA PHE A 6 0.82 -5.83 -7.39
C PHE A 6 0.59 -6.13 -5.93
N ALA A 7 -0.38 -6.99 -5.58
CA ALA A 7 -0.37 -7.65 -4.26
C ALA A 7 1.04 -8.23 -4.04
N LEU A 8 1.62 -8.86 -5.07
CA LEU A 8 2.97 -9.43 -5.01
C LEU A 8 4.11 -8.42 -4.77
N LYS A 9 3.97 -7.10 -5.04
CA LYS A 9 5.05 -6.13 -4.76
C LYS A 9 5.06 -5.72 -3.29
N CYS A 10 3.89 -5.40 -2.75
CA CYS A 10 3.77 -5.02 -1.34
C CYS A 10 3.94 -6.26 -0.43
N ASP A 11 3.37 -7.40 -0.82
CA ASP A 11 3.46 -8.68 -0.07
C ASP A 11 4.89 -9.23 0.00
N LYS A 12 5.83 -8.76 -0.84
CA LYS A 12 7.25 -9.10 -0.69
C LYS A 12 7.82 -8.65 0.66
N CYS A 13 7.41 -7.48 1.13
CA CYS A 13 7.89 -6.87 2.38
C CYS A 13 6.85 -6.90 3.51
N HIS A 14 5.56 -7.00 3.17
CA HIS A 14 4.43 -6.92 4.08
C HIS A 14 3.80 -8.30 4.31
N LYS A 15 4.48 -9.13 5.11
CA LYS A 15 4.06 -10.50 5.46
C LYS A 15 3.72 -10.61 6.95
N ASP A 16 2.93 -11.62 7.29
CA ASP A 16 2.61 -12.01 8.67
C ASP A 16 2.12 -10.82 9.52
N ASP A 17 2.89 -10.43 10.54
CA ASP A 17 2.62 -9.31 11.43
C ASP A 17 2.71 -7.93 10.79
N LYS A 18 3.30 -7.86 9.60
CA LYS A 18 3.36 -6.66 8.77
C LYS A 18 2.47 -6.79 7.53
N SER A 19 1.54 -7.75 7.50
CA SER A 19 0.59 -7.89 6.40
C SER A 19 -0.16 -6.58 6.15
N LEU A 20 -0.44 -6.32 4.88
CA LEU A 20 -1.12 -5.11 4.45
C LEU A 20 -2.45 -4.92 5.17
N ASN A 21 -3.22 -6.00 5.34
CA ASN A 21 -4.48 -5.95 6.09
C ASN A 21 -4.31 -5.42 7.52
N LYS A 22 -3.33 -5.93 8.28
CA LYS A 22 -3.04 -5.44 9.64
C LYS A 22 -2.63 -3.97 9.62
N ILE A 23 -1.68 -3.61 8.75
CA ILE A 23 -1.18 -2.24 8.66
C ILE A 23 -2.31 -1.27 8.26
N PHE A 24 -3.17 -1.65 7.33
CA PHE A 24 -4.28 -0.80 6.91
C PHE A 24 -5.34 -0.64 8.00
N GLN A 25 -5.65 -1.71 8.74
CA GLN A 25 -6.53 -1.64 9.92
C GLN A 25 -5.95 -0.72 11.00
N GLU A 26 -4.66 -0.86 11.32
CA GLU A 26 -3.98 -0.03 12.32
C GLU A 26 -3.85 1.43 11.90
N ARG A 27 -3.55 1.68 10.62
CA ARG A 27 -3.29 3.02 10.09
C ARG A 27 -4.56 3.79 9.69
N GLN A 28 -5.71 3.12 9.69
CA GLN A 28 -7.03 3.65 9.31
C GLN A 28 -6.99 4.48 8.02
N VAL A 29 -6.32 3.99 6.97
CA VAL A 29 -6.27 4.67 5.67
C VAL A 29 -7.64 4.57 5.01
N LYS A 30 -8.29 5.71 4.75
CA LYS A 30 -9.66 5.76 4.20
C LYS A 30 -9.69 6.22 2.75
N THR A 31 -8.71 7.02 2.36
CA THR A 31 -8.63 7.61 1.02
C THR A 31 -7.34 7.24 0.31
N LYS A 32 -7.40 7.28 -1.02
CA LYS A 32 -6.23 7.15 -1.88
C LYS A 32 -5.17 8.21 -1.55
N GLN A 33 -5.59 9.45 -1.31
CA GLN A 33 -4.67 10.55 -0.98
C GLN A 33 -3.90 10.28 0.32
N GLU A 34 -4.57 9.76 1.35
CA GLU A 34 -3.90 9.38 2.61
C GLU A 34 -2.88 8.25 2.41
N LEU A 35 -3.16 7.30 1.52
CA LEU A 35 -2.20 6.26 1.17
C LEU A 35 -0.95 6.88 0.55
N PHE A 36 -1.13 7.77 -0.42
CA PHE A 36 -0.04 8.50 -1.06
C PHE A 36 0.79 9.28 -0.04
N ASP A 37 0.14 10.05 0.83
CA ASP A 37 0.85 10.86 1.82
C ASP A 37 1.63 9.98 2.80
N LYS A 38 1.07 8.85 3.25
CA LYS A 38 1.81 7.92 4.13
C LYS A 38 2.99 7.26 3.42
N LEU A 39 2.88 6.92 2.14
CA LEU A 39 3.95 6.28 1.37
C LEU A 39 5.02 7.26 0.88
N ARG A 40 4.67 8.52 0.61
CA ARG A 40 5.59 9.53 0.06
C ARG A 40 6.15 10.50 1.09
N LYS A 41 5.38 10.81 2.14
CA LYS A 41 5.74 11.81 3.16
C LYS A 41 5.90 11.19 4.57
N GLY A 42 5.48 9.94 4.75
CA GLY A 42 5.60 9.26 6.03
C GLY A 42 7.04 8.94 6.42
N GLN A 43 7.23 8.56 7.70
CA GLN A 43 8.53 8.20 8.26
C GLN A 43 9.27 7.09 7.47
N LYS A 44 8.52 6.22 6.79
CA LYS A 44 9.04 5.12 5.96
C LYS A 44 9.02 5.41 4.46
N ALA A 45 8.90 6.68 4.06
CA ALA A 45 8.79 7.04 2.65
C ALA A 45 9.98 6.58 1.82
N LYS A 46 11.20 6.64 2.39
CA LYS A 46 12.42 6.15 1.73
C LYS A 46 12.34 4.67 1.33
N LEU A 47 11.61 3.84 2.08
CA LEU A 47 11.42 2.42 1.75
C LEU A 47 10.48 2.21 0.55
N HIS A 48 9.61 3.18 0.29
CA HIS A 48 8.61 3.13 -0.78
C HIS A 48 8.96 4.07 -1.94
N GLN A 49 10.15 4.68 -1.95
CA GLN A 49 10.55 5.69 -2.95
C GLN A 49 10.53 5.14 -4.39
N HIS A 50 10.76 3.83 -4.55
CA HIS A 50 10.79 3.16 -5.85
C HIS A 50 9.40 2.73 -6.35
N LEU A 51 8.36 2.87 -5.52
CA LEU A 51 7.00 2.69 -6.01
C LEU A 51 6.66 3.84 -6.94
N THR A 52 6.01 3.52 -8.04
CA THR A 52 5.41 4.49 -8.96
C THR A 52 4.01 4.86 -8.47
N ASP A 53 3.49 5.99 -8.94
CA ASP A 53 2.13 6.40 -8.59
C ASP A 53 1.09 5.39 -9.10
N LYS A 54 1.38 4.71 -10.23
CA LYS A 54 0.57 3.59 -10.71
C LYS A 54 0.53 2.44 -9.69
N ASP A 55 1.67 2.05 -9.13
CA ASP A 55 1.73 0.99 -8.12
C ASP A 55 0.87 1.33 -6.89
N ILE A 56 0.90 2.60 -6.47
CA ILE A 56 0.13 3.07 -5.30
C ILE A 56 -1.37 3.15 -5.64
N ASN A 57 -1.73 3.56 -6.86
CA ASN A 57 -3.12 3.62 -7.32
C ASN A 57 -3.75 2.22 -7.34
N GLU A 58 -3.06 1.22 -7.88
CA GLU A 58 -3.56 -0.14 -7.96
C GLU A 58 -3.71 -0.77 -6.55
N ALA A 59 -2.84 -0.41 -5.61
CA ALA A 59 -3.00 -0.81 -4.21
C ALA A 59 -4.23 -0.13 -3.56
N ALA A 60 -4.47 1.15 -3.84
CA ALA A 60 -5.65 1.86 -3.36
C ALA A 60 -6.97 1.25 -3.90
N GLU A 61 -6.99 0.86 -5.17
CA GLU A 61 -8.14 0.21 -5.82
C GLU A 61 -8.44 -1.16 -5.21
N GLN A 62 -7.42 -2.00 -5.01
CA GLN A 62 -7.57 -3.30 -4.35
C GLN A 62 -8.14 -3.16 -2.94
N MET A 63 -7.71 -2.12 -2.23
CA MET A 63 -8.19 -1.83 -0.88
C MET A 63 -9.53 -1.11 -0.84
N LYS A 64 -10.15 -0.85 -2.00
CA LYS A 64 -11.42 -0.11 -2.13
C LYS A 64 -11.39 1.23 -1.40
N LEU A 65 -10.24 1.90 -1.41
CA LEU A 65 -10.10 3.24 -0.84
C LEU A 65 -10.90 4.23 -1.68
N ARG A 66 -11.48 5.22 -1.01
CA ARG A 66 -12.22 6.31 -1.66
C ARG A 66 -11.29 7.28 -2.40
#